data_AF-A0A2E7D1U9-F1
#
_entry.id   AF-A0A2E7D1U9-F1
#
_cell.length_a   1.000
_cell.length_b   1.000
_cell.length_c   1.000
_cell.angle_alpha   90.00
_cell.angle_beta   90.00
_cell.angle_gamma   90.00
#
_symmetry.space_group_name_H-M   'P 1'
#
loop_
_entity.id
_entity.type
_entity.pdbx_description
1 polymer ?
#
loop_
_entity_poly.entity_id
_entity_poly.type
_entity_poly.pdbx_seq_one_letter_code
_entity_poly.pdbx_strand_id
1 'polypeptide(L)'
;MYRYCWLIAILITCMNAHFACADDSKSAAKEKSAAPKKKTLAERQAFAANIVIAFRETHDGWSSDEVLLQDKLNQAFLKKCRELVPESNAAECNWTLINLRKAGKLSGIRSTRRRYDRHDDYLHAAEIAARLMYDKYEVSTDRMLCDPKRRAEFDSVASKAAPKVDAYLLRKASFGLRKSRRLQPELVLRVADWKKEILTFPAEKLVKDEKLIPDVPGIYIFRDETGYLYIGESSRLRSRVSKHLDHSDRKSLAHYLWKNGVKKITVELHAFDAESRAKVKNVRRAYESELIRSRKPRFNIAP
;
A
#
# COMPACT_ATOMS: atom_id res chain seq x y z
N MET A 1 0.55 -5.62 -54.20
CA MET A 1 0.20 -5.06 -52.89
C MET A 1 1.12 -5.71 -51.87
N TYR A 2 2.23 -5.02 -51.61
CA TYR A 2 3.42 -5.55 -50.98
C TYR A 2 3.38 -5.32 -49.45
N ARG A 3 4.00 -6.26 -48.72
CA ARG A 3 5.06 -6.03 -47.72
C ARG A 3 4.74 -6.14 -46.20
N TYR A 4 5.47 -7.11 -45.62
CA TYR A 4 6.04 -7.22 -44.28
C TYR A 4 5.25 -7.91 -43.17
N CYS A 5 4.95 -9.19 -43.42
CA CYS A 5 5.18 -10.26 -42.45
C CYS A 5 6.56 -10.87 -42.79
N TRP A 6 7.49 -10.93 -41.83
CA TRP A 6 8.85 -11.56 -41.83
C TRP A 6 10.02 -10.60 -41.55
N LEU A 7 10.56 -10.73 -40.33
CA LEU A 7 11.97 -10.60 -39.93
C LEU A 7 12.06 -11.22 -38.52
N ILE A 8 12.13 -12.54 -38.43
CA ILE A 8 13.37 -13.35 -38.43
C ILE A 8 14.30 -12.93 -37.30
N ALA A 9 14.22 -13.73 -36.24
CA ALA A 9 15.35 -14.15 -35.44
C ALA A 9 16.44 -14.73 -36.36
N ILE A 10 17.66 -14.20 -36.30
CA ILE A 10 18.97 -14.86 -36.44
C ILE A 10 20.01 -13.74 -36.50
N LEU A 11 20.77 -13.60 -35.41
CA LEU A 11 22.14 -13.07 -35.42
C LEU A 11 22.84 -13.70 -34.21
N ILE A 12 23.28 -14.94 -34.42
CA ILE A 12 24.26 -15.66 -33.59
C ILE A 12 25.59 -15.59 -34.36
N THR A 13 26.69 -15.34 -33.62
CA THR A 13 28.11 -15.61 -34.00
C THR A 13 28.68 -14.78 -35.16
N CYS A 14 29.81 -14.07 -35.11
CA CYS A 14 31.11 -14.29 -34.48
C CYS A 14 31.85 -12.94 -34.32
N MET A 15 32.59 -12.73 -33.23
CA MET A 15 33.93 -12.12 -33.26
C MET A 15 34.64 -12.31 -31.91
N ASN A 16 35.37 -13.44 -31.87
CA ASN A 16 36.71 -13.66 -31.34
C ASN A 16 37.31 -12.71 -30.27
N ALA A 17 37.55 -13.33 -29.12
CA ALA A 17 38.87 -13.60 -28.54
C ALA A 17 39.86 -12.45 -28.35
N HIS A 18 40.08 -12.06 -27.08
CA HIS A 18 41.36 -12.16 -26.37
C HIS A 18 41.21 -11.44 -25.03
N PHE A 19 41.24 -12.17 -23.91
CA PHE A 19 42.03 -11.78 -22.73
C PHE A 19 42.03 -12.96 -21.76
N ALA A 20 43.20 -13.57 -21.63
CA ALA A 20 43.54 -14.54 -20.60
C ALA A 20 44.11 -13.82 -19.37
N CYS A 21 44.13 -14.56 -18.27
CA CYS A 21 44.91 -14.43 -17.04
C CYS A 21 44.22 -13.85 -15.78
N ALA A 22 44.54 -14.59 -14.70
CA ALA A 22 44.44 -14.29 -13.28
C ALA A 22 43.13 -14.64 -12.57
N ASP A 23 42.99 -15.95 -12.31
CA ASP A 23 42.43 -16.44 -11.06
C ASP A 23 43.21 -15.84 -9.88
N ASP A 24 42.60 -14.88 -9.19
CA ASP A 24 43.07 -14.40 -7.90
C ASP A 24 41.89 -14.41 -6.92
N SER A 25 41.73 -15.57 -6.31
CA SER A 25 40.78 -15.87 -5.23
C SER A 25 41.12 -15.06 -3.97
N LYS A 26 40.77 -13.77 -3.95
CA LYS A 26 40.69 -13.00 -2.72
C LYS A 26 39.26 -13.04 -2.17
N SER A 27 39.11 -13.92 -1.20
CA SER A 27 38.08 -13.93 -0.15
C SER A 27 37.80 -12.51 0.36
N ALA A 28 36.84 -11.83 -0.25
CA ALA A 28 36.22 -10.64 0.30
C ALA A 28 35.34 -11.08 1.46
N ALA A 29 35.87 -10.94 2.68
CA ALA A 29 35.11 -11.10 3.91
C ALA A 29 33.87 -10.21 3.82
N LYS A 30 32.70 -10.85 3.73
CA LYS A 30 31.39 -10.21 3.81
C LYS A 30 31.28 -9.58 5.20
N GLU A 31 31.61 -8.30 5.32
CA GLU A 31 31.25 -7.50 6.49
C GLU A 31 29.74 -7.63 6.68
N LYS A 32 29.36 -8.38 7.72
CA LYS A 32 27.99 -8.42 8.20
C LYS A 32 27.68 -7.03 8.75
N SER A 33 27.13 -6.15 7.91
CA SER A 33 26.64 -4.85 8.35
C SER A 33 25.63 -5.07 9.47
N ALA A 34 25.96 -4.63 10.69
CA ALA A 34 25.09 -4.74 11.84
C ALA A 34 23.71 -4.16 11.51
N ALA A 35 22.65 -4.91 11.79
CA ALA A 35 21.29 -4.43 11.60
C ALA A 35 21.12 -3.09 12.34
N PRO A 36 20.49 -2.07 11.72
CA PRO A 36 20.42 -0.74 12.29
C PRO A 36 19.75 -0.81 13.67
N LYS A 37 20.42 -0.27 14.70
CA LYS A 37 19.88 -0.19 16.07
C LYS A 37 18.50 0.49 16.01
N LYS A 38 17.49 -0.15 16.59
CA LYS A 38 16.14 0.43 16.67
C LYS A 38 16.18 1.67 17.56
N LYS A 39 15.78 2.81 17.01
CA LYS A 39 15.68 4.08 17.77
C LYS A 39 14.74 3.93 18.98
N THR A 40 15.14 4.50 20.11
CA THR A 40 14.34 4.62 21.34
C THR A 40 13.13 5.54 21.13
N LEU A 41 12.15 5.52 22.05
CA LEU A 41 10.99 6.40 21.95
C LEU A 41 11.38 7.89 22.01
N ALA A 42 12.29 8.23 22.92
CA ALA A 42 12.81 9.59 23.07
C ALA A 42 13.52 10.07 21.78
N GLU A 43 14.36 9.23 21.18
CA GLU A 43 15.02 9.53 19.91
C GLU A 43 14.03 9.76 18.77
N ARG A 44 12.94 8.97 18.70
CA ARG A 44 11.89 9.16 17.69
C ARG A 44 11.13 10.47 17.88
N GLN A 45 10.86 10.85 19.13
CA GLN A 45 10.21 12.12 19.46
C GLN A 45 11.09 13.32 19.13
N ALA A 46 12.38 13.26 19.50
CA ALA A 46 13.37 14.28 19.16
C ALA A 46 13.52 14.42 17.63
N PHE A 47 13.63 13.30 16.92
CA PHE A 47 13.68 13.30 15.46
C PHE A 47 12.43 13.95 14.86
N ALA A 48 11.24 13.56 15.32
CA ALA A 48 9.98 14.15 14.86
C ALA A 48 9.90 15.66 15.12
N ALA A 49 10.36 16.13 16.29
CA ALA A 49 10.41 17.56 16.60
C ALA A 49 11.32 18.33 15.63
N ASN A 50 12.51 17.80 15.32
CA ASN A 50 13.42 18.40 14.34
C ASN A 50 12.81 18.44 12.93
N ILE A 51 12.05 17.43 12.54
CA ILE A 51 11.30 17.45 11.26
C ILE A 51 10.24 18.55 11.23
N VAL A 52 9.54 18.80 12.35
CA VAL A 52 8.57 19.91 12.44
C VAL A 52 9.26 21.27 12.30
N ILE A 53 10.42 21.45 12.94
CA ILE A 53 11.23 22.68 12.83
C ILE A 53 11.68 22.87 11.38
N ALA A 54 12.28 21.84 10.76
CA ALA A 54 12.73 21.90 9.37
C ALA A 54 11.60 22.26 8.41
N PHE A 55 10.41 21.66 8.59
CA PHE A 55 9.25 21.98 7.78
C PHE A 55 8.79 23.43 7.99
N ARG A 56 8.68 23.91 9.24
CA ARG A 56 8.28 25.29 9.55
C ARG A 56 9.16 26.33 8.88
N GLU A 57 10.46 26.09 8.81
CA GLU A 57 11.40 27.05 8.22
C GLU A 57 11.43 27.02 6.68
N THR A 58 11.04 25.91 6.06
CA THR A 58 11.28 25.69 4.62
C THR A 58 10.01 25.54 3.78
N HIS A 59 8.83 25.43 4.40
CA HIS A 59 7.61 25.13 3.65
C HIS A 59 7.11 26.27 2.75
N ASP A 60 7.56 27.52 2.97
CA ASP A 60 7.24 28.69 2.13
C ASP A 60 5.72 28.83 1.84
N GLY A 61 4.90 28.63 2.88
CA GLY A 61 3.45 28.68 2.78
C GLY A 61 2.79 27.47 2.11
N TRP A 62 3.55 26.51 1.58
CA TRP A 62 3.04 25.28 0.99
C TRP A 62 2.67 24.23 2.04
N SER A 63 1.92 23.21 1.61
CA SER A 63 1.57 22.05 2.43
C SER A 63 2.69 21.01 2.44
N SER A 64 2.67 20.09 3.41
CA SER A 64 3.63 18.98 3.46
C SER A 64 3.61 18.11 2.19
N ASP A 65 2.43 17.93 1.58
CA ASP A 65 2.31 17.19 0.33
C ASP A 65 3.04 17.94 -0.81
N GLU A 66 2.91 19.27 -0.88
CA GLU A 66 3.58 20.10 -1.89
C GLU A 66 5.10 20.17 -1.68
N VAL A 67 5.55 20.29 -0.43
CA VAL A 67 6.98 20.22 -0.08
C VAL A 67 7.60 18.89 -0.46
N LEU A 68 6.85 17.79 -0.35
CA LEU A 68 7.32 16.49 -0.82
C LEU A 68 7.42 16.47 -2.35
N LEU A 69 6.39 16.93 -3.06
CA LEU A 69 6.26 16.75 -4.51
C LEU A 69 7.16 17.69 -5.34
N GLN A 70 7.43 18.90 -4.86
CA GLN A 70 8.24 19.90 -5.58
C GLN A 70 9.73 19.74 -5.25
N ASP A 71 10.58 19.62 -6.26
CA ASP A 71 12.01 19.32 -6.05
C ASP A 71 12.72 20.43 -5.27
N LYS A 72 12.48 21.70 -5.60
CA LYS A 72 13.10 22.84 -4.90
C LYS A 72 12.73 22.88 -3.41
N LEU A 73 11.44 22.75 -3.09
CA LEU A 73 10.97 22.73 -1.70
C LEU A 73 11.49 21.50 -0.96
N ASN A 74 11.50 20.32 -1.60
CA ASN A 74 11.99 19.11 -0.97
C ASN A 74 13.49 19.19 -0.67
N GLN A 75 14.28 19.73 -1.60
CA GLN A 75 15.71 19.94 -1.39
C GLN A 75 15.99 20.91 -0.24
N ALA A 76 15.25 22.03 -0.16
CA ALA A 76 15.37 22.97 0.94
C ALA A 76 15.02 22.31 2.29
N PHE A 77 13.91 21.58 2.35
CA PHE A 77 13.48 20.81 3.52
C PHE A 77 14.52 19.77 3.94
N LEU A 78 15.06 18.98 3.01
CA LEU A 78 16.06 17.95 3.29
C LEU A 78 17.40 18.54 3.71
N LYS A 79 17.79 19.69 3.13
CA LYS A 79 18.97 20.44 3.58
C LYS A 79 18.82 20.83 5.05
N LYS A 80 17.67 21.43 5.41
CA LYS A 80 17.39 21.81 6.80
C LYS A 80 17.32 20.60 7.75
N CYS A 81 16.76 19.47 7.29
CA CYS A 81 16.77 18.23 8.07
C CYS A 81 18.20 17.76 8.38
N ARG A 82 19.13 17.85 7.41
CA ARG A 82 20.54 17.49 7.62
C ARG A 82 21.27 18.46 8.56
N GLU A 83 20.92 19.74 8.53
CA GLU A 83 21.48 20.72 9.48
C GLU A 83 21.07 20.42 10.93
N LEU A 84 19.81 19.99 11.15
CA LEU A 84 19.30 19.66 12.49
C LEU A 84 19.64 18.23 12.93
N VAL A 85 19.76 17.31 11.98
CA VAL A 85 20.04 15.88 12.19
C VAL A 85 20.98 15.40 11.07
N PRO A 86 22.31 15.49 11.26
CA PRO A 86 23.30 15.17 10.22
C PRO A 86 23.15 13.76 9.63
N GLU A 87 22.88 12.77 10.48
CA GLU A 87 22.72 11.35 10.08
C GLU A 87 21.33 11.02 9.50
N SER A 88 20.53 12.02 9.16
CA SER A 88 19.17 11.79 8.69
C SER A 88 19.12 11.32 7.24
N ASN A 89 18.38 10.23 7.00
CA ASN A 89 18.09 9.75 5.66
C ASN A 89 16.91 10.53 5.06
N ALA A 90 17.03 10.95 3.79
CA ALA A 90 15.98 11.66 3.07
C ALA A 90 14.63 10.91 3.06
N ALA A 91 14.67 9.59 2.87
CA ALA A 91 13.46 8.76 2.89
C ALA A 91 12.78 8.77 4.28
N GLU A 92 13.57 8.80 5.35
CA GLU A 92 13.07 8.85 6.73
C GLU A 92 12.47 10.23 7.05
N CYS A 93 13.14 11.31 6.63
CA CYS A 93 12.67 12.69 6.83
C CYS A 93 11.32 12.91 6.14
N ASN A 94 11.25 12.61 4.84
CA ASN A 94 10.04 12.74 4.04
C ASN A 94 8.89 11.90 4.60
N TRP A 95 9.19 10.64 4.97
CA TRP A 95 8.17 9.75 5.54
C TRP A 95 7.65 10.26 6.89
N THR A 96 8.54 10.76 7.74
CA THR A 96 8.18 11.31 9.04
C THR A 96 7.31 12.55 8.89
N LEU A 97 7.64 13.43 7.93
CA LEU A 97 6.83 14.60 7.60
C LEU A 97 5.39 14.21 7.23
N ILE A 98 5.22 13.22 6.34
CA ILE A 98 3.89 12.73 5.92
C ILE A 98 3.12 12.09 7.08
N ASN A 99 3.80 11.35 7.97
CA ASN A 99 3.17 10.76 9.15
C ASN A 99 2.73 11.82 10.16
N LEU A 100 3.55 12.84 10.41
CA LEU A 100 3.19 13.97 11.27
C LEU A 100 1.96 14.70 10.76
N ARG A 101 1.88 14.92 9.44
CA ARG A 101 0.69 15.46 8.78
C ARG A 101 -0.53 14.57 9.00
N LYS A 102 -0.42 13.25 8.75
CA LYS A 102 -1.51 12.27 8.94
C LYS A 102 -1.98 12.21 10.40
N ALA A 103 -1.09 12.43 11.36
CA ALA A 103 -1.40 12.48 12.78
C ALA A 103 -1.91 13.85 13.27
N GLY A 104 -2.10 14.84 12.37
CA GLY A 104 -2.55 16.18 12.73
C GLY A 104 -1.53 17.03 13.49
N LYS A 105 -0.28 16.57 13.61
CA LYS A 105 0.79 17.26 14.37
C LYS A 105 1.38 18.48 13.67
N LEU A 106 0.96 18.75 12.43
CA LEU A 106 1.32 19.96 11.69
C LEU A 106 0.19 21.00 11.66
N SER A 107 -0.91 20.78 12.40
CA SER A 107 -2.09 21.68 12.39
C SER A 107 -1.80 23.12 12.83
N GLY A 108 -0.78 23.33 13.66
CA GLY A 108 -0.32 24.67 14.06
C GLY A 108 0.53 25.40 13.03
N ILE A 109 0.85 24.79 11.87
CA ILE A 109 1.62 25.41 10.79
C ILE A 109 0.68 25.67 9.62
N ARG A 110 0.33 26.93 9.38
CA ARG A 110 -0.64 27.32 8.36
C ARG A 110 -0.01 27.27 6.97
N SER A 111 -0.62 26.49 6.07
CA SER A 111 -0.35 26.61 4.63
C SER A 111 -1.19 27.74 4.02
N THR A 112 -0.52 28.72 3.41
CA THR A 112 -1.13 29.89 2.76
C THR A 112 -1.21 29.75 1.24
N ARG A 113 -0.39 28.88 0.64
CA ARG A 113 -0.35 28.65 -0.79
C ARG A 113 -1.09 27.37 -1.17
N ARG A 114 -1.81 27.43 -2.29
CA ARG A 114 -2.50 26.31 -2.90
C ARG A 114 -2.31 26.37 -4.40
N ARG A 115 -2.14 25.20 -5.01
CA ARG A 115 -2.11 25.05 -6.46
C ARG A 115 -3.13 24.00 -6.87
N TYR A 116 -4.02 24.38 -7.77
CA TYR A 116 -4.96 23.47 -8.39
C TYR A 116 -4.44 23.11 -9.77
N ASP A 117 -4.31 21.83 -10.06
CA ASP A 117 -3.90 21.33 -11.38
C ASP A 117 -4.96 20.34 -11.85
N ARG A 118 -5.34 20.42 -13.13
CA ARG A 118 -6.21 19.43 -13.76
C ARG A 118 -5.33 18.30 -14.26
N HIS A 119 -5.62 17.08 -13.80
CA HIS A 119 -4.76 15.93 -14.05
C HIS A 119 -5.24 15.06 -15.23
N ASP A 120 -6.44 15.27 -15.74
CA ASP A 120 -7.13 14.32 -16.62
C ASP A 120 -6.30 13.95 -17.86
N ASP A 121 -5.61 14.91 -18.46
CA ASP A 121 -4.80 14.73 -19.68
C ASP A 121 -3.60 13.77 -19.48
N TYR A 122 -3.13 13.58 -18.25
CA TYR A 122 -1.93 12.80 -17.94
C TYR A 122 -2.10 11.87 -16.73
N LEU A 123 -3.33 11.71 -16.26
CA LEU A 123 -3.67 10.86 -15.11
C LEU A 123 -3.28 9.41 -15.36
N HIS A 124 -3.48 8.94 -16.59
CA HIS A 124 -3.17 7.59 -17.03
C HIS A 124 -1.68 7.26 -16.91
N ALA A 125 -0.79 8.19 -17.25
CA ALA A 125 0.66 7.99 -17.14
C ALA A 125 1.10 7.86 -15.68
N ALA A 126 0.54 8.70 -14.79
CA ALA A 126 0.78 8.62 -13.36
C ALA A 126 0.23 7.30 -12.76
N GLU A 127 -0.89 6.80 -13.26
CA GLU A 127 -1.47 5.52 -12.85
C GLU A 127 -0.59 4.34 -13.25
N ILE A 128 -0.17 4.27 -14.51
CA ILE A 128 0.73 3.22 -15.03
C ILE A 128 2.00 3.15 -14.18
N ALA A 129 2.65 4.30 -13.96
CA ALA A 129 3.85 4.37 -13.16
C ALA A 129 3.62 3.94 -11.70
N ALA A 130 2.53 4.42 -11.07
CA ALA A 130 2.22 4.05 -9.69
C ALA A 130 1.98 2.54 -9.54
N ARG A 131 1.32 1.90 -10.51
CA ARG A 131 1.07 0.46 -10.53
C ARG A 131 2.35 -0.35 -10.70
N LEU A 132 3.15 -0.04 -11.73
CA LEU A 132 4.43 -0.72 -11.98
C LEU A 132 5.36 -0.65 -10.77
N MET A 133 5.42 0.52 -10.13
CA MET A 133 6.26 0.72 -8.95
C MET A 133 5.73 -0.01 -7.72
N TYR A 134 4.40 -0.08 -7.54
CA TYR A 134 3.80 -0.88 -6.47
C TYR A 134 4.13 -2.36 -6.65
N ASP A 135 4.05 -2.89 -7.88
CA ASP A 135 4.35 -4.29 -8.16
C ASP A 135 5.82 -4.63 -7.93
N LYS A 136 6.71 -3.72 -8.30
CA LYS A 136 8.15 -3.90 -8.11
C LYS A 136 8.59 -3.83 -6.64
N TYR A 137 8.00 -2.92 -5.86
CA TYR A 137 8.50 -2.60 -4.52
C TYR A 137 7.59 -2.99 -3.36
N GLU A 138 6.34 -3.38 -3.65
CA GLU A 138 5.30 -3.68 -2.67
C GLU A 138 5.10 -2.57 -1.61
N VAL A 139 5.29 -1.31 -2.00
CA VAL A 139 5.09 -0.14 -1.14
C VAL A 139 4.06 0.82 -1.69
N SER A 140 3.33 1.49 -0.80
CA SER A 140 2.38 2.56 -1.18
C SER A 140 3.08 3.70 -1.94
N THR A 141 2.31 4.41 -2.78
CA THR A 141 2.74 5.62 -3.50
C THR A 141 3.40 6.65 -2.59
N ASP A 142 2.90 6.86 -1.36
CA ASP A 142 3.52 7.79 -0.40
C ASP A 142 4.94 7.38 -0.05
N ARG A 143 5.11 6.09 0.28
CA ARG A 143 6.39 5.54 0.70
C ARG A 143 7.39 5.52 -0.45
N MET A 144 6.91 5.23 -1.66
CA MET A 144 7.69 5.32 -2.90
C MET A 144 8.19 6.75 -3.13
N LEU A 145 7.33 7.76 -3.09
CA LEU A 145 7.71 9.16 -3.37
C LEU A 145 8.57 9.80 -2.26
N CYS A 146 8.57 9.24 -1.04
CA CYS A 146 9.48 9.68 0.02
C CYS A 146 10.94 9.30 -0.23
N ASP A 147 11.19 8.18 -0.91
CA ASP A 147 12.54 7.68 -1.23
C ASP A 147 13.05 8.30 -2.54
N PRO A 148 14.14 9.09 -2.52
CA PRO A 148 14.65 9.75 -3.72
C PRO A 148 14.96 8.80 -4.89
N LYS A 149 15.45 7.59 -4.61
CA LYS A 149 15.79 6.62 -5.66
C LYS A 149 14.53 6.09 -6.34
N ARG A 150 13.53 5.71 -5.53
CA ARG A 150 12.25 5.19 -6.04
C ARG A 150 11.43 6.29 -6.72
N ARG A 151 11.50 7.52 -6.21
CA ARG A 151 10.90 8.70 -6.85
C ARG A 151 11.48 8.92 -8.25
N ALA A 152 12.81 8.91 -8.39
CA ALA A 152 13.45 9.08 -9.69
C ALA A 152 13.06 7.99 -10.69
N GLU A 153 12.91 6.75 -10.21
CA GLU A 153 12.41 5.66 -11.05
C GLU A 153 10.93 5.84 -11.44
N PHE A 154 10.09 6.26 -10.49
CA PHE A 154 8.71 6.63 -10.80
C PHE A 154 8.65 7.70 -11.89
N ASP A 155 9.48 8.75 -11.78
CA ASP A 155 9.54 9.83 -12.76
C ASP A 155 9.98 9.32 -14.13
N SER A 156 10.98 8.43 -14.18
CA SER A 156 11.44 7.79 -15.42
C SER A 156 10.34 6.98 -16.09
N VAL A 157 9.61 6.17 -15.32
CA VAL A 157 8.50 5.35 -15.84
C VAL A 157 7.35 6.24 -16.32
N ALA A 158 6.95 7.23 -15.52
CA ALA A 158 5.84 8.13 -15.85
C ALA A 158 6.16 8.98 -17.09
N SER A 159 7.40 9.46 -17.22
CA SER A 159 7.85 10.25 -18.37
C SER A 159 7.88 9.44 -19.66
N LYS A 160 8.10 8.12 -19.61
CA LYS A 160 7.97 7.27 -20.81
C LYS A 160 6.54 7.24 -21.34
N ALA A 161 5.56 7.25 -20.45
CA ALA A 161 4.13 7.27 -20.82
C ALA A 161 3.65 8.68 -21.22
N ALA A 162 4.25 9.74 -20.66
CA ALA A 162 3.91 11.12 -20.99
C ALA A 162 5.15 12.04 -21.03
N PRO A 163 5.96 12.01 -22.11
CA PRO A 163 7.28 12.69 -22.16
C PRO A 163 7.24 14.22 -22.07
N LYS A 164 6.10 14.83 -22.43
CA LYS A 164 5.91 16.28 -22.43
C LYS A 164 5.34 16.84 -21.12
N VAL A 165 5.06 15.97 -20.15
CA VAL A 165 4.44 16.35 -18.88
C VAL A 165 5.52 16.46 -17.82
N ASP A 166 5.50 17.58 -17.09
CA ASP A 166 6.42 17.83 -16.00
C ASP A 166 6.30 16.75 -14.89
N ALA A 167 7.45 16.31 -14.38
CA ALA A 167 7.52 15.24 -13.38
C ALA A 167 6.75 15.59 -12.10
N TYR A 168 6.77 16.86 -11.66
CA TYR A 168 5.99 17.28 -10.49
C TYR A 168 4.49 17.07 -10.72
N LEU A 169 3.98 17.39 -11.92
CA LEU A 169 2.57 17.16 -12.27
C LEU A 169 2.20 15.68 -12.23
N LEU A 170 3.06 14.80 -12.76
CA LEU A 170 2.87 13.34 -12.73
C LEU A 170 2.86 12.80 -11.30
N ARG A 171 3.80 13.23 -10.45
CA ARG A 171 3.82 12.88 -9.02
C ARG A 171 2.55 13.36 -8.32
N LYS A 172 2.11 14.59 -8.60
CA LYS A 172 0.90 15.17 -8.01
C LYS A 172 -0.37 14.44 -8.44
N ALA A 173 -0.48 14.06 -9.71
CA ALA A 173 -1.55 13.20 -10.21
C ALA A 173 -1.58 11.85 -9.49
N SER A 174 -0.42 11.22 -9.25
CA SER A 174 -0.35 9.96 -8.47
C SER A 174 -0.87 10.12 -7.03
N PHE A 175 -0.58 11.26 -6.40
CA PHE A 175 -1.13 11.62 -5.08
C PHE A 175 -2.65 11.81 -5.14
N GLY A 176 -3.15 12.41 -6.22
CA GLY A 176 -4.57 12.52 -6.53
C GLY A 176 -5.24 11.15 -6.64
N LEU A 177 -4.69 10.25 -7.46
CA LEU A 177 -5.19 8.87 -7.64
C LEU A 177 -5.24 8.09 -6.32
N ARG A 178 -4.22 8.26 -5.47
CA ARG A 178 -4.21 7.69 -4.12
C ARG A 178 -5.34 8.29 -3.26
N LYS A 179 -5.51 9.61 -3.25
CA LYS A 179 -6.56 10.29 -2.44
C LYS A 179 -7.97 9.93 -2.90
N SER A 180 -8.19 9.83 -4.21
CA SER A 180 -9.45 9.36 -4.80
C SER A 180 -9.62 7.84 -4.74
N ARG A 181 -8.64 7.14 -4.13
CA ARG A 181 -8.57 5.67 -4.06
C ARG A 181 -8.69 4.98 -5.43
N ARG A 182 -8.37 5.65 -6.55
CA ARG A 182 -8.44 5.08 -7.92
C ARG A 182 -7.34 4.07 -8.23
N LEU A 183 -6.25 4.08 -7.45
CA LEU A 183 -5.27 2.98 -7.43
C LEU A 183 -5.81 1.71 -6.75
N GLN A 184 -7.06 1.73 -6.28
CA GLN A 184 -7.84 0.57 -5.84
C GLN A 184 -9.09 0.56 -6.73
N PRO A 185 -9.37 -0.52 -7.48
CA PRO A 185 -9.56 -1.84 -6.90
C PRO A 185 -8.99 -2.94 -7.82
N GLU A 186 -7.67 -3.06 -7.95
CA GLU A 186 -7.09 -4.22 -8.62
C GLU A 186 -7.11 -5.48 -7.71
N LEU A 187 -7.46 -5.36 -6.44
CA LEU A 187 -7.64 -6.54 -5.59
C LEU A 187 -8.67 -7.49 -6.15
N VAL A 188 -9.77 -7.01 -6.74
CA VAL A 188 -10.77 -7.89 -7.35
C VAL A 188 -10.18 -8.68 -8.53
N LEU A 189 -9.28 -8.06 -9.32
CA LEU A 189 -8.58 -8.72 -10.42
C LEU A 189 -7.46 -9.66 -9.93
N ARG A 190 -6.71 -9.29 -8.88
CA ARG A 190 -5.66 -10.13 -8.28
C ARG A 190 -6.20 -11.27 -7.42
N VAL A 191 -7.42 -11.14 -6.89
CA VAL A 191 -8.12 -12.20 -6.12
C VAL A 191 -8.44 -13.41 -7.00
N ALA A 192 -8.59 -13.22 -8.32
CA ALA A 192 -8.80 -14.33 -9.24
C ALA A 192 -7.67 -15.37 -9.18
N ASP A 193 -6.43 -14.92 -8.97
CA ASP A 193 -5.24 -15.77 -8.89
C ASP A 193 -5.06 -16.46 -7.52
N TRP A 194 -5.86 -16.11 -6.51
CA TRP A 194 -5.66 -16.63 -5.15
C TRP A 194 -6.32 -17.99 -4.89
N LYS A 195 -6.91 -18.61 -5.93
CA LYS A 195 -7.69 -19.85 -5.82
C LYS A 195 -8.67 -19.79 -4.65
N LYS A 196 -9.60 -18.82 -4.70
CA LYS A 196 -10.61 -18.65 -3.65
C LYS A 196 -11.68 -19.73 -3.74
N GLU A 197 -12.03 -20.29 -2.60
CA GLU A 197 -13.23 -21.10 -2.42
C GLU A 197 -14.28 -20.26 -1.68
N ILE A 198 -15.49 -20.17 -2.25
CA ILE A 198 -16.59 -19.44 -1.63
C ILE A 198 -17.55 -20.45 -1.03
N LEU A 199 -17.60 -20.49 0.30
CA LEU A 199 -18.49 -21.36 1.05
C LEU A 199 -19.59 -20.52 1.69
N THR A 200 -20.82 -21.03 1.74
CA THR A 200 -21.95 -20.34 2.37
C THR A 200 -22.71 -21.30 3.26
N PHE A 201 -22.89 -20.91 4.52
CA PHE A 201 -23.55 -21.74 5.52
C PHE A 201 -24.56 -20.93 6.35
N PRO A 202 -25.70 -21.53 6.75
CA PRO A 202 -26.46 -21.03 7.88
C PRO A 202 -25.57 -21.00 9.14
N ALA A 203 -25.61 -19.91 9.90
CA ALA A 203 -24.78 -19.75 11.09
C ALA A 203 -25.05 -20.85 12.13
N GLU A 204 -26.29 -21.34 12.24
CA GLU A 204 -26.64 -22.47 13.11
C GLU A 204 -25.89 -23.76 12.78
N LYS A 205 -25.54 -24.01 11.50
CA LYS A 205 -24.76 -25.18 11.11
C LYS A 205 -23.32 -25.05 11.58
N LEU A 206 -22.77 -23.84 11.46
CA LEU A 206 -21.40 -23.54 11.89
C LEU A 206 -21.24 -23.58 13.41
N VAL A 207 -22.29 -23.24 14.16
CA VAL A 207 -22.32 -23.40 15.63
C VAL A 207 -22.29 -24.88 16.04
N LYS A 208 -22.99 -25.74 15.29
CA LYS A 208 -23.05 -27.18 15.58
C LYS A 208 -21.81 -27.94 15.12
N ASP A 209 -21.21 -27.53 14.01
CA ASP A 209 -20.02 -28.15 13.45
C ASP A 209 -19.02 -27.10 12.95
N GLU A 210 -18.08 -26.76 13.83
CA GLU A 210 -16.98 -25.84 13.54
C GLU A 210 -16.04 -26.36 12.42
N LYS A 211 -15.99 -27.67 12.17
CA LYS A 211 -15.09 -28.24 11.15
C LYS A 211 -15.47 -27.83 9.74
N LEU A 212 -16.72 -27.41 9.54
CA LEU A 212 -17.20 -26.82 8.29
C LEU A 212 -16.49 -25.50 7.95
N ILE A 213 -15.86 -24.84 8.93
CA ILE A 213 -15.10 -23.62 8.72
C ILE A 213 -13.64 -24.00 8.40
N PRO A 214 -13.13 -23.66 7.21
CA PRO A 214 -11.72 -23.89 6.87
C PRO A 214 -10.77 -23.17 7.84
N ASP A 215 -9.63 -23.80 8.15
CA ASP A 215 -8.59 -23.18 8.99
C ASP A 215 -7.49 -22.54 8.14
N VAL A 216 -7.91 -21.64 7.24
CA VAL A 216 -7.04 -20.93 6.29
C VAL A 216 -7.26 -19.41 6.39
N PRO A 217 -6.36 -18.57 5.85
CA PRO A 217 -6.63 -17.15 5.68
C PRO A 217 -7.87 -16.91 4.82
N GLY A 218 -8.63 -15.86 5.14
CA GLY A 218 -9.88 -15.61 4.44
C GLY A 218 -10.61 -14.32 4.81
N ILE A 219 -11.72 -14.09 4.12
CA ILE A 219 -12.75 -13.12 4.50
C ILE A 219 -13.99 -13.87 4.96
N TYR A 220 -14.68 -13.34 5.98
CA TYR A 220 -15.98 -13.83 6.42
C TYR A 220 -17.01 -12.70 6.36
N ILE A 221 -18.23 -13.05 5.99
CA ILE A 221 -19.32 -12.13 5.69
C ILE A 221 -20.58 -12.64 6.38
N PHE A 222 -21.07 -11.88 7.36
CA PHE A 222 -22.36 -12.10 8.01
C PHE A 222 -23.44 -11.34 7.25
N ARG A 223 -24.53 -12.02 6.91
CA ARG A 223 -25.71 -11.43 6.28
C ARG A 223 -27.00 -12.08 6.76
N ASP A 224 -28.10 -11.36 6.60
CA ASP A 224 -29.46 -11.87 6.80
C ASP A 224 -30.38 -11.38 5.67
N GLU A 225 -31.70 -11.52 5.86
CA GLU A 225 -32.72 -11.06 4.91
C GLU A 225 -32.69 -9.54 4.66
N THR A 226 -32.13 -8.75 5.59
CA THR A 226 -32.02 -7.28 5.47
C THR A 226 -30.74 -6.84 4.75
N GLY A 227 -29.84 -7.77 4.43
CA GLY A 227 -28.60 -7.52 3.72
C GLY A 227 -27.35 -7.85 4.54
N TYR A 228 -26.26 -7.13 4.27
CA TYR A 228 -24.96 -7.40 4.88
C TYR A 228 -24.84 -6.78 6.28
N LEU A 229 -24.45 -7.60 7.25
CA LEU A 229 -24.32 -7.20 8.64
C LEU A 229 -22.88 -6.81 8.96
N TYR A 230 -21.93 -7.69 8.65
CA TYR A 230 -20.52 -7.48 8.99
C TYR A 230 -19.59 -8.23 8.04
N ILE A 231 -18.45 -7.64 7.71
CA ILE A 231 -17.39 -8.23 6.89
C ILE A 231 -16.08 -8.12 7.64
N GLY A 232 -15.27 -9.17 7.66
CA GLY A 232 -13.97 -9.14 8.32
C GLY A 232 -12.92 -10.02 7.65
N GLU A 233 -11.64 -9.68 7.84
CA GLU A 233 -10.52 -10.56 7.49
C GLU A 233 -10.02 -11.40 8.66
N SER A 234 -9.42 -12.56 8.35
CA SER A 234 -8.66 -13.36 9.31
C SER A 234 -7.49 -14.07 8.63
N SER A 235 -6.42 -14.31 9.38
CA SER A 235 -5.38 -15.29 9.00
C SER A 235 -5.81 -16.74 9.22
N ARG A 236 -6.85 -16.96 10.03
CA ARG A 236 -7.46 -18.27 10.33
C ARG A 236 -8.97 -18.10 10.45
N LEU A 237 -9.72 -18.51 9.43
CA LEU A 237 -11.17 -18.32 9.38
C LEU A 237 -11.87 -19.02 10.53
N ARG A 238 -11.56 -20.30 10.79
CA ARG A 238 -12.15 -21.10 11.87
C ARG A 238 -12.15 -20.37 13.21
N SER A 239 -10.96 -20.10 13.76
CA SER A 239 -10.82 -19.43 15.06
C SER A 239 -11.60 -18.10 15.13
N ARG A 240 -11.59 -17.31 14.05
CA ARG A 240 -12.21 -15.99 14.05
C ARG A 240 -13.73 -16.05 13.95
N VAL A 241 -14.27 -16.92 13.08
CA VAL A 241 -15.71 -17.06 12.87
C VAL A 241 -16.36 -17.73 14.07
N SER A 242 -15.74 -18.77 14.64
CA SER A 242 -16.23 -19.42 15.86
C SER A 242 -16.31 -18.44 17.03
N LYS A 243 -15.28 -17.59 17.20
CA LYS A 243 -15.31 -16.50 18.18
C LYS A 243 -16.49 -15.55 17.95
N HIS A 244 -16.84 -15.24 16.70
CA HIS A 244 -18.00 -14.39 16.41
C HIS A 244 -19.34 -15.04 16.74
N LEU A 245 -19.45 -16.35 16.53
CA LEU A 245 -20.68 -17.11 16.76
C LEU A 245 -20.92 -17.44 18.25
N ASP A 246 -19.84 -17.58 19.02
CA ASP A 246 -19.89 -17.79 20.47
C ASP A 246 -19.95 -16.44 21.23
N HIS A 247 -18.84 -15.70 21.23
CA HIS A 247 -18.69 -14.44 21.95
C HIS A 247 -17.92 -13.40 21.13
N SER A 248 -18.66 -12.70 20.25
CA SER A 248 -18.05 -11.71 19.36
C SER A 248 -17.42 -10.54 20.13
N ASP A 249 -16.15 -10.24 19.83
CA ASP A 249 -15.46 -9.04 20.31
C ASP A 249 -15.91 -7.74 19.59
N ARG A 250 -16.78 -7.85 18.58
CA ARG A 250 -17.39 -6.71 17.87
C ARG A 250 -18.75 -6.42 18.48
N LYS A 251 -18.77 -5.46 19.42
CA LYS A 251 -19.96 -5.09 20.22
C LYS A 251 -21.26 -5.02 19.41
N SER A 252 -21.27 -4.34 18.26
CA SER A 252 -22.48 -4.17 17.44
C SER A 252 -22.98 -5.49 16.84
N LEU A 253 -22.07 -6.32 16.32
CA LEU A 253 -22.42 -7.64 15.79
C LEU A 253 -22.84 -8.59 16.92
N ALA A 254 -22.09 -8.59 18.04
CA ALA A 254 -22.39 -9.39 19.23
C ALA A 254 -23.82 -9.11 19.75
N HIS A 255 -24.14 -7.83 19.92
CA HIS A 255 -25.46 -7.40 20.36
C HIS A 255 -26.56 -7.85 19.40
N TYR A 256 -26.31 -7.77 18.08
CA TYR A 256 -27.25 -8.21 17.07
C TYR A 256 -27.51 -9.72 17.12
N LEU A 257 -26.44 -10.53 17.18
CA LEU A 257 -26.55 -11.98 17.23
C LEU A 257 -27.19 -12.47 18.54
N TRP A 258 -26.92 -11.81 19.67
CA TRP A 258 -27.58 -12.13 20.93
C TRP A 258 -29.08 -11.82 20.88
N LYS A 259 -29.45 -10.63 20.40
CA LYS A 259 -30.86 -10.20 20.36
C LYS A 259 -31.71 -11.02 19.39
N ASN A 260 -31.17 -11.36 18.22
CA ASN A 260 -31.93 -11.98 17.13
C ASN A 260 -31.64 -13.48 16.96
N GLY A 261 -30.66 -14.01 17.67
CA GLY A 261 -30.13 -15.36 17.47
C GLY A 261 -29.39 -15.51 16.13
N VAL A 262 -29.00 -16.75 15.83
CA VAL A 262 -28.23 -17.11 14.62
C VAL A 262 -29.08 -17.79 13.53
N LYS A 263 -30.36 -18.10 13.79
CA LYS A 263 -31.20 -18.90 12.88
C LYS A 263 -31.39 -18.27 11.50
N LYS A 264 -31.52 -16.94 11.43
CA LYS A 264 -31.71 -16.18 10.18
C LYS A 264 -30.40 -15.66 9.59
N ILE A 265 -29.26 -16.04 10.17
CA ILE A 265 -27.95 -15.53 9.78
C ILE A 265 -27.29 -16.50 8.83
N THR A 266 -26.78 -15.97 7.72
CA THR A 266 -25.93 -16.70 6.78
C THR A 266 -24.50 -16.16 6.88
N VAL A 267 -23.54 -17.07 6.91
CA VAL A 267 -22.11 -16.77 6.89
C VAL A 267 -21.54 -17.23 5.54
N GLU A 268 -21.03 -16.27 4.77
CA GLU A 268 -20.26 -16.51 3.54
C GLU A 268 -18.77 -16.40 3.87
N LEU A 269 -17.98 -17.40 3.48
CA LEU A 269 -16.55 -17.52 3.72
C LEU A 269 -15.83 -17.49 2.37
N HIS A 270 -14.89 -16.57 2.21
CA HIS A 270 -13.92 -16.60 1.12
C HIS A 270 -12.64 -17.20 1.68
N ALA A 271 -12.51 -18.52 1.55
CA ALA A 271 -11.33 -19.25 1.96
C ALA A 271 -10.26 -19.11 0.86
N PHE A 272 -9.06 -18.67 1.25
CA PHE A 272 -7.94 -18.53 0.34
C PHE A 272 -6.96 -19.67 0.55
N ASP A 273 -6.31 -20.09 -0.54
CA ASP A 273 -5.17 -21.01 -0.46
C ASP A 273 -4.12 -20.45 0.51
N ALA A 274 -3.60 -21.31 1.40
CA ALA A 274 -2.65 -20.93 2.44
C ALA A 274 -1.34 -20.36 1.86
N GLU A 275 -0.96 -20.76 0.66
CA GLU A 275 0.22 -20.28 -0.05
C GLU A 275 -0.03 -19.05 -0.91
N SER A 276 -1.29 -18.65 -1.10
CA SER A 276 -1.63 -17.45 -1.85
C SER A 276 -1.10 -16.17 -1.18
N ARG A 277 -1.04 -15.08 -1.96
CA ARG A 277 -0.72 -13.74 -1.42
C ARG A 277 -1.70 -13.27 -0.35
N ALA A 278 -2.87 -13.89 -0.25
CA ALA A 278 -3.81 -13.64 0.83
C ALA A 278 -3.28 -14.05 2.22
N LYS A 279 -2.12 -14.70 2.35
CA LYS A 279 -1.45 -14.83 3.66
C LYS A 279 -0.95 -13.50 4.21
N VAL A 280 -0.68 -12.52 3.34
CA VAL A 280 -0.25 -11.17 3.72
C VAL A 280 -1.45 -10.35 4.21
N LYS A 281 -1.38 -9.87 5.46
CA LYS A 281 -2.48 -9.13 6.10
C LYS A 281 -2.95 -7.90 5.31
N ASN A 282 -2.01 -7.12 4.76
CA ASN A 282 -2.35 -5.92 3.99
C ASN A 282 -3.17 -6.24 2.74
N VAL A 283 -2.89 -7.38 2.12
CA VAL A 283 -3.60 -7.86 0.93
C VAL A 283 -5.04 -8.24 1.29
N ARG A 284 -5.26 -9.03 2.37
CA ARG A 284 -6.61 -9.34 2.84
C ARG A 284 -7.40 -8.11 3.28
N ARG A 285 -6.77 -7.21 4.02
CA ARG A 285 -7.41 -5.95 4.48
C ARG A 285 -7.89 -5.10 3.32
N ALA A 286 -7.16 -5.09 2.22
CA ALA A 286 -7.55 -4.31 1.07
C ALA A 286 -8.75 -4.97 0.35
N TYR A 287 -8.81 -6.31 0.28
CA TYR A 287 -9.99 -7.01 -0.23
C TYR A 287 -11.22 -6.88 0.69
N GLU A 288 -11.02 -6.98 2.02
CA GLU A 288 -12.02 -6.66 3.04
C GLU A 288 -12.59 -5.25 2.84
N SER A 289 -11.72 -4.26 2.63
CA SER A 289 -12.12 -2.86 2.42
C SER A 289 -12.99 -2.69 1.16
N GLU A 290 -12.67 -3.40 0.08
CA GLU A 290 -13.47 -3.40 -1.15
C GLU A 290 -14.85 -4.05 -0.97
N LEU A 291 -14.91 -5.15 -0.23
CA LEU A 291 -16.18 -5.80 0.09
C LEU A 291 -17.04 -4.92 1.01
N ILE A 292 -16.45 -4.27 2.02
CA ILE A 292 -17.17 -3.30 2.87
C ILE A 292 -17.71 -2.15 2.02
N ARG A 293 -16.91 -1.62 1.10
CA ARG A 293 -17.32 -0.50 0.22
C ARG A 293 -18.49 -0.88 -0.69
N SER A 294 -18.40 -2.03 -1.35
CA SER A 294 -19.40 -2.50 -2.32
C SER A 294 -20.68 -3.01 -1.67
N ARG A 295 -20.56 -3.70 -0.54
CA ARG A 295 -21.68 -4.37 0.14
C ARG A 295 -22.31 -3.54 1.27
N LYS A 296 -21.66 -2.44 1.69
CA LYS A 296 -22.12 -1.50 2.72
C LYS A 296 -22.69 -2.18 3.98
N PRO A 297 -21.93 -3.07 4.65
CA PRO A 297 -22.41 -3.80 5.81
C PRO A 297 -22.73 -2.88 7.00
N ARG A 298 -23.83 -3.16 7.70
CA ARG A 298 -24.40 -2.31 8.76
C ARG A 298 -23.48 -2.07 9.96
N PHE A 299 -22.63 -3.03 10.29
CA PHE A 299 -21.83 -3.02 11.53
C PHE A 299 -20.32 -2.85 11.30
N ASN A 300 -19.89 -2.64 10.06
CA ASN A 300 -18.53 -2.16 9.82
C ASN A 300 -18.50 -0.65 10.01
N ILE A 301 -17.64 -0.19 10.92
CA ILE A 301 -17.30 1.23 11.00
C ILE A 301 -16.52 1.53 9.72
N ALA A 302 -17.12 2.30 8.81
CA ALA A 302 -16.41 2.79 7.64
C ALA A 302 -15.18 3.58 8.11
N PRO A 303 -13.96 3.23 7.67
CA PRO A 303 -12.76 3.99 7.99
C PRO A 303 -12.70 5.33 7.26
#